data_AF-A0A8T3Y7A2-F1
#
_entry.id   AF-A0A8T3Y7A2-F1
#
_cell.length_a   1.000
_cell.length_b   1.000
_cell.length_c   1.000
_cell.angle_alpha   90.00
_cell.angle_beta   90.00
_cell.angle_gamma   90.00
#
_symmetry.space_group_name_H-M   'P 1'
#
loop_
_entity.id
_entity.type
_entity.pdbx_description
1 polymer ?
#
loop_
_entity_poly.entity_id
_entity_poly.type
_entity_poly.pdbx_seq_one_letter_code
_entity_poly.pdbx_strand_id
1 'polypeptide(L)'
;MGAIRLLIIYTLIVLNAAAAVYMETHMASWYRLEMLVILVGLLASLIVMIALAVEAEWAWPLATIFFSLAIANLVFEFSISRRYIMFLLALVINVFGFLISILSVGECEPEPLPESPPPAAPSVETYEVKHEAAPEAPKKRGRKKKTV
;
A
#
# COMPACT_ATOMS: atom_id res chain seq x y z
N MET A 1 -3.30 -8.45 1.43
CA MET A 1 -3.47 -8.13 2.88
C MET A 1 -4.35 -9.16 3.61
N GLY A 2 -4.25 -9.34 4.94
CA GLY A 2 -5.17 -10.23 5.67
C GLY A 2 -6.59 -9.65 5.74
N ALA A 3 -7.59 -10.31 5.13
CA ALA A 3 -8.97 -9.82 5.02
C ALA A 3 -9.60 -9.36 6.35
N ILE A 4 -9.19 -10.00 7.46
CA ILE A 4 -9.63 -9.66 8.82
C ILE A 4 -9.22 -8.23 9.21
N ARG A 5 -8.00 -7.80 8.87
CA ARG A 5 -7.49 -6.46 9.23
C ARG A 5 -8.24 -5.37 8.49
N LEU A 6 -8.49 -5.56 7.19
CA LEU A 6 -9.30 -4.64 6.38
C LEU A 6 -10.70 -4.49 6.99
N LEU A 7 -11.34 -5.61 7.34
CA LEU A 7 -12.65 -5.61 7.97
C LEU A 7 -12.65 -4.84 9.30
N ILE A 8 -11.63 -5.04 10.14
CA ILE A 8 -11.49 -4.31 11.41
C ILE A 8 -11.40 -2.80 11.15
N ILE A 9 -10.55 -2.36 10.24
CA ILE A 9 -10.41 -0.92 9.94
C ILE A 9 -11.67 -0.33 9.35
N TYR A 10 -12.34 -1.02 8.43
CA TYR A 10 -13.60 -0.53 7.88
C TYR A 10 -14.64 -0.37 8.97
N THR A 11 -14.72 -1.34 9.87
CA THR A 11 -15.59 -1.27 11.05
C THR A 11 -15.24 -0.06 11.92
N LEU A 12 -13.96 0.18 12.18
CA LEU A 12 -13.50 1.32 12.99
C LEU A 12 -13.78 2.66 12.31
N ILE A 13 -13.60 2.77 11.00
CA ILE A 13 -13.91 3.98 10.21
C ILE A 13 -15.42 4.27 10.27
N VAL A 14 -16.26 3.26 10.08
CA VAL A 14 -17.72 3.40 10.15
C VAL A 14 -18.16 3.78 11.57
N LEU A 15 -17.61 3.13 12.60
CA LEU A 15 -17.88 3.48 14.00
C LEU A 15 -17.45 4.91 14.33
N ASN A 16 -16.30 5.36 13.81
CA ASN A 16 -15.82 6.72 13.99
C ASN A 16 -16.78 7.74 13.35
N ALA A 17 -17.21 7.49 12.12
CA ALA A 17 -18.19 8.33 11.44
C ALA A 17 -19.53 8.38 12.19
N ALA A 18 -20.01 7.23 12.69
CA ALA A 18 -21.23 7.16 13.48
C ALA A 18 -21.09 7.93 14.82
N ALA A 19 -19.94 7.84 15.47
CA ALA A 19 -19.66 8.57 16.71
C ALA A 19 -19.66 10.09 16.48
N ALA A 20 -19.03 10.57 15.41
CA ALA A 20 -19.02 11.99 15.04
C ALA A 20 -20.44 12.51 14.78
N VAL A 21 -21.23 11.80 13.97
CA VAL A 21 -22.64 12.17 13.71
C VAL A 21 -23.47 12.17 14.99
N TYR A 22 -23.24 11.22 15.90
CA TYR A 22 -23.96 11.18 17.17
C TYR A 22 -23.57 12.34 18.11
N MET A 23 -22.28 12.69 18.20
CA MET A 23 -21.79 13.83 18.96
C MET A 23 -22.42 15.14 18.46
N GLU A 24 -22.48 15.34 17.14
CA GLU A 24 -23.08 16.51 16.48
C GLU A 24 -24.52 16.77 16.91
N THR A 25 -25.35 15.73 16.99
CA THR A 25 -26.79 15.89 17.33
C THR A 25 -27.03 16.54 18.70
N HIS A 26 -25.98 16.69 19.50
CA HIS A 26 -26.03 17.27 20.83
C HIS A 26 -25.29 18.61 20.95
N MET A 27 -24.71 19.12 19.85
CA MET A 27 -24.10 20.45 19.80
C MET A 27 -25.17 21.53 19.64
N ALA A 28 -25.26 22.45 20.60
CA ALA A 28 -26.21 23.57 20.57
C ALA A 28 -25.69 24.81 19.80
N SER A 29 -24.38 24.87 19.56
CA SER A 29 -23.68 25.99 18.92
C SER A 29 -22.70 25.48 17.88
N TRP A 30 -22.43 26.25 16.82
CA TRP A 30 -21.50 25.90 15.74
C TRP A 30 -21.92 24.77 14.78
N TYR A 31 -23.17 24.30 14.87
CA TYR A 31 -23.74 23.24 14.03
C TYR A 31 -23.42 23.34 12.53
N ARG A 32 -23.46 24.53 11.93
CA ARG A 32 -23.16 24.68 10.48
C ARG A 32 -21.71 24.38 10.15
N LEU A 33 -20.79 24.76 11.04
CA LEU A 33 -19.36 24.53 10.85
C LEU A 33 -19.05 23.05 11.07
N GLU A 34 -19.57 22.44 12.14
CA GLU A 34 -19.31 21.03 12.39
C GLU A 34 -19.95 20.11 11.35
N MET A 35 -21.18 20.38 10.89
CA MET A 35 -21.77 19.64 9.77
C MET A 35 -20.89 19.66 8.51
N LEU A 36 -20.18 20.77 8.26
CA LEU A 36 -19.20 20.85 7.18
C LEU A 36 -17.96 20.00 7.48
N VAL A 37 -17.45 20.03 8.71
CA VAL A 37 -16.33 19.18 9.16
C VAL A 37 -16.68 17.70 9.05
N ILE A 38 -17.87 17.28 9.48
CA ILE A 38 -18.36 15.89 9.36
C ILE A 38 -18.51 15.50 7.90
N LEU A 39 -19.06 16.37 7.05
CA LEU A 39 -19.18 16.09 5.62
C LEU A 39 -17.80 15.88 4.97
N VAL A 40 -16.82 16.74 5.29
CA VAL A 40 -15.44 16.59 4.83
C VAL A 40 -14.81 15.31 5.40
N GLY A 41 -15.06 15.00 6.67
CA GLY A 41 -14.62 13.76 7.31
C GLY A 41 -15.20 12.50 6.66
N LEU A 42 -16.48 12.53 6.27
CA LEU A 42 -17.13 11.43 5.54
C LEU A 42 -16.57 11.24 4.13
N LEU A 43 -16.26 12.33 3.43
CA LEU A 43 -15.60 12.26 2.13
C LEU A 43 -14.17 11.70 2.28
N ALA A 44 -13.42 12.18 3.27
CA ALA A 44 -12.08 11.68 3.56
C ALA A 44 -12.11 10.20 3.94
N SER A 45 -13.09 9.75 4.73
CA SER A 45 -13.22 8.35 5.13
C SER A 45 -13.52 7.45 3.93
N LEU A 46 -14.38 7.89 3.01
CA LEU A 46 -14.62 7.19 1.74
C LEU A 46 -13.34 7.05 0.91
N ILE A 47 -12.56 8.13 0.78
CA ILE A 47 -11.28 8.10 0.06
C ILE A 47 -10.31 7.10 0.71
N VAL A 48 -10.20 7.11 2.04
CA VAL A 48 -9.36 6.15 2.79
C VAL A 48 -9.83 4.72 2.56
N MET A 49 -11.14 4.46 2.63
CA MET A 49 -11.69 3.12 2.37
C MET A 49 -11.41 2.66 0.94
N ILE A 50 -11.57 3.53 -0.06
CA ILE A 50 -11.25 3.19 -1.45
C ILE A 50 -9.75 2.92 -1.61
N ALA A 51 -8.89 3.75 -1.03
CA ALA A 51 -7.44 3.60 -1.08
C ALA A 51 -6.99 2.26 -0.45
N LEU A 52 -7.59 1.88 0.67
CA LEU A 52 -7.35 0.59 1.31
C LEU A 52 -7.90 -0.57 0.49
N ALA A 53 -9.05 -0.40 -0.19
CA ALA A 53 -9.65 -1.43 -1.04
C ALA A 53 -8.79 -1.77 -2.26
N VAL A 54 -8.12 -0.77 -2.83
CA VAL A 54 -7.17 -0.96 -3.96
C VAL A 54 -5.75 -1.27 -3.48
N GLU A 55 -5.57 -1.53 -2.17
CA GLU A 55 -4.29 -1.81 -1.53
C GLU A 55 -3.19 -0.78 -1.86
N ALA A 56 -3.55 0.51 -1.99
CA ALA A 56 -2.58 1.55 -2.32
C ALA A 56 -1.57 1.77 -1.18
N GLU A 57 -0.29 1.91 -1.49
CA GLU A 57 0.78 2.12 -0.49
C GLU A 57 0.55 3.35 0.40
N TRP A 58 -0.02 4.42 -0.18
CA TRP A 58 -0.33 5.66 0.53
C TRP A 58 -1.59 5.58 1.40
N ALA A 59 -2.39 4.51 1.30
CA ALA A 59 -3.61 4.35 2.07
C ALA A 59 -3.34 4.31 3.58
N TRP A 60 -2.22 3.70 3.99
CA TRP A 60 -1.86 3.54 5.40
C TRP A 60 -1.40 4.83 6.08
N PRO A 61 -0.47 5.62 5.50
CA PRO A 61 -0.20 6.98 5.96
C PRO A 61 -1.47 7.84 5.99
N LEU A 62 -2.33 7.76 4.97
CA LEU A 62 -3.53 8.56 4.91
C LEU A 62 -4.53 8.18 6.03
N ALA A 63 -4.72 6.89 6.29
CA ALA A 63 -5.55 6.42 7.39
C ALA A 63 -5.02 6.91 8.76
N THR A 64 -3.70 6.91 8.93
CA THR A 64 -3.05 7.44 10.14
C THR A 64 -3.34 8.93 10.34
N ILE A 65 -3.22 9.73 9.27
CA ILE A 65 -3.55 11.16 9.28
C ILE A 65 -5.04 11.36 9.60
N PHE A 66 -5.90 10.56 8.98
CA PHE A 66 -7.35 10.60 9.20
C PHE A 66 -7.71 10.34 10.67
N PHE A 67 -7.20 9.26 11.27
CA PHE A 67 -7.46 8.97 12.68
C PHE A 67 -6.87 10.03 13.62
N SER A 68 -5.71 10.61 13.27
CA SER A 68 -5.12 11.73 14.04
C SER A 68 -6.03 12.96 14.05
N LEU A 69 -6.55 13.34 12.88
CA LEU A 69 -7.50 14.44 12.74
C LEU A 69 -8.80 14.15 13.47
N ALA A 70 -9.29 12.91 13.41
CA ALA A 70 -10.48 12.50 14.14
C ALA A 70 -10.30 12.59 15.67
N ILE A 71 -9.13 12.23 16.21
CA ILE A 71 -8.81 12.42 17.64
C ILE A 71 -8.80 13.91 17.98
N ALA A 72 -8.18 14.76 17.15
CA ALA A 72 -8.15 16.20 17.39
C ALA A 72 -9.57 16.80 17.38
N ASN A 73 -10.40 16.40 16.42
CA ASN A 73 -11.81 16.79 16.36
C ASN A 73 -12.58 16.32 17.60
N LEU A 74 -12.36 15.09 18.04
CA LEU A 74 -12.98 14.52 19.23
C LEU A 74 -12.67 15.32 20.50
N VAL A 75 -11.40 15.73 20.67
CA VAL A 75 -10.98 16.54 21.82
C VAL A 75 -11.65 17.92 21.78
N PHE A 76 -11.77 18.50 20.58
CA PHE A 76 -12.50 19.76 20.39
C PHE A 76 -13.99 19.60 20.73
N GLU A 77 -14.66 18.58 20.18
CA GLU A 77 -16.07 18.27 20.46
C GLU A 77 -16.34 18.05 21.95
N PHE A 78 -15.42 17.35 22.64
CA PHE A 78 -15.53 17.11 24.08
C PHE A 78 -15.40 18.41 24.89
N SER A 79 -14.57 19.36 24.45
CA SER A 79 -14.42 20.65 25.13
C SER A 79 -15.72 21.45 25.16
N ILE A 80 -16.58 21.26 24.15
CA ILE A 80 -17.87 21.94 24.00
C ILE A 80 -18.99 21.13 24.67
N SER A 81 -19.14 19.85 24.31
CA SER A 81 -20.26 19.02 24.72
C SER A 81 -20.14 18.45 26.14
N ARG A 82 -18.91 18.30 26.66
CA ARG A 82 -18.55 17.69 27.96
C ARG A 82 -19.12 16.29 28.18
N ARG A 83 -19.41 15.54 27.11
CA ARG A 83 -20.00 14.19 27.17
C ARG A 83 -18.93 13.12 27.33
N TYR A 84 -18.56 12.85 28.58
CA TYR A 84 -17.45 11.96 28.92
C TYR A 84 -17.57 10.52 28.35
N ILE A 85 -18.74 9.89 28.46
CA ILE A 85 -18.92 8.49 28.03
C ILE A 85 -18.72 8.35 26.52
N MET A 86 -19.34 9.24 25.74
CA MET A 86 -19.23 9.24 24.28
C MET A 86 -17.80 9.57 23.83
N PHE A 87 -17.16 10.53 24.51
CA PHE A 87 -15.76 10.85 24.28
C PHE A 87 -14.87 9.64 24.51
N LEU A 88 -15.01 8.94 25.63
CA LEU A 88 -14.18 7.78 25.95
C LEU A 88 -14.35 6.66 24.89
N LEU A 89 -15.59 6.36 24.50
CA LEU A 89 -15.87 5.33 23.50
C LEU A 89 -15.23 5.67 22.15
N ALA A 90 -15.44 6.90 21.68
CA ALA A 90 -14.91 7.36 20.41
C ALA A 90 -13.39 7.51 20.44
N LEU A 91 -12.80 7.88 21.59
CA LEU A 91 -11.36 7.92 21.78
C LEU A 91 -10.75 6.53 21.63
N VAL A 92 -11.35 5.51 22.27
CA VAL A 92 -10.89 4.12 22.14
C VAL A 92 -10.91 3.67 20.68
N ILE A 93 -12.02 3.90 19.96
CA ILE A 93 -12.15 3.54 18.54
C ILE A 93 -11.05 4.20 17.72
N ASN A 94 -10.83 5.51 17.90
CA ASN A 94 -9.84 6.25 17.13
C ASN A 94 -8.40 5.86 17.48
N VAL A 95 -8.09 5.60 18.74
CA VAL A 95 -6.75 5.15 19.17
C VAL A 95 -6.45 3.76 18.59
N PHE A 96 -7.40 2.83 18.62
CA PHE A 96 -7.22 1.53 17.98
C PHE A 96 -7.04 1.66 16.47
N GLY A 97 -7.86 2.49 15.80
CA GLY A 97 -7.71 2.77 14.38
C GLY A 97 -6.33 3.31 14.05
N PHE A 98 -5.88 4.33 14.78
CA PHE A 98 -4.57 4.93 14.65
C PHE A 98 -3.43 3.93 14.83
N LEU A 99 -3.48 3.10 15.88
CA LEU A 99 -2.46 2.07 16.14
C LEU A 99 -2.40 1.06 15.01
N ILE A 100 -3.54 0.54 14.55
CA ILE A 100 -3.55 -0.42 13.44
C ILE A 100 -2.97 0.24 12.20
N SER A 101 -3.37 1.47 11.87
CA SER A 101 -2.89 2.22 10.70
C SER A 101 -1.37 2.42 10.73
N ILE A 102 -0.80 2.84 11.86
CA ILE A 102 0.65 3.03 12.01
C ILE A 102 1.41 1.71 11.83
N LEU A 103 0.94 0.65 12.48
CA LEU A 103 1.59 -0.66 12.40
C LEU A 103 1.52 -1.24 10.98
N SER A 104 0.60 -0.76 10.13
CA SER A 104 0.47 -1.22 8.75
C SER A 104 1.41 -0.55 7.75
N VAL A 105 1.97 0.61 8.07
CA VAL A 105 2.67 1.46 7.07
C VAL A 105 3.87 0.73 6.44
N GLY A 106 4.45 -0.26 7.12
CA GLY A 106 5.61 -1.03 6.63
C GLY A 106 5.32 -2.41 6.07
N GLU A 107 4.06 -2.87 6.03
CA GLU A 107 3.73 -4.26 5.61
C GLU A 107 3.33 -4.41 4.14
N CYS A 108 3.42 -3.34 3.33
CA CYS A 108 3.33 -3.47 1.88
C CYS A 108 4.62 -4.10 1.35
N GLU A 109 4.71 -5.42 1.39
CA GLU A 109 5.66 -6.12 0.53
C GLU A 109 5.26 -5.86 -0.92
N PRO A 110 6.15 -5.30 -1.76
CA PRO A 110 5.89 -5.22 -3.18
C PRO A 110 5.71 -6.65 -3.69
N GLU A 111 4.60 -6.91 -4.38
CA GLU A 111 4.39 -8.14 -5.13
C GLU A 111 5.67 -8.39 -5.95
N PRO A 112 6.35 -9.54 -5.77
CA PRO A 112 7.59 -9.78 -6.49
C PRO A 112 7.26 -9.67 -7.97
N LEU A 113 7.86 -8.67 -8.63
CA LEU A 113 7.79 -8.51 -10.08
C LEU A 113 8.00 -9.90 -10.69
N PRO A 114 7.15 -10.36 -11.63
CA PRO A 114 7.41 -11.62 -12.32
C PRO A 114 8.83 -11.53 -12.84
N GLU A 115 9.70 -12.43 -12.35
CA GLU A 115 11.09 -12.53 -12.80
C GLU A 115 11.04 -12.41 -14.31
N SER A 116 11.61 -11.30 -14.82
CA SER A 116 11.79 -11.16 -16.26
C SER A 116 12.54 -12.42 -16.68
N PRO A 117 12.06 -13.17 -17.69
CA PRO A 117 12.76 -14.37 -18.13
C PRO A 117 14.23 -13.98 -18.34
N PRO A 118 15.17 -14.81 -17.85
CA PRO A 118 16.58 -14.47 -17.83
C PRO A 118 16.95 -13.91 -19.20
N PRO A 119 17.69 -12.77 -19.26
CA PRO A 119 18.08 -12.20 -20.54
C PRO A 119 18.71 -13.34 -21.34
N ALA A 120 18.11 -13.64 -22.49
CA ALA A 120 18.63 -14.65 -23.40
C ALA A 120 20.13 -14.41 -23.49
N ALA A 121 20.91 -15.43 -23.13
CA ALA A 121 22.36 -15.34 -23.08
C ALA A 121 22.83 -14.58 -24.32
N PRO A 122 23.70 -13.56 -24.18
CA PRO A 122 24.18 -12.83 -25.34
C PRO A 122 24.72 -13.88 -26.30
N SER A 123 24.07 -14.02 -27.45
CA SER A 123 24.63 -14.76 -28.56
C SER A 123 25.93 -14.03 -28.86
N VAL A 124 27.03 -14.59 -28.36
CA VAL A 124 28.36 -14.14 -28.71
C VAL A 124 28.43 -14.35 -30.21
N GLU A 125 28.18 -13.29 -30.97
CA GLU A 125 28.61 -13.20 -32.36
C GLU A 125 30.13 -13.27 -32.31
N THR A 126 30.66 -14.49 -32.32
CA THR A 126 32.05 -14.73 -32.65
C THR A 126 32.23 -14.23 -34.07
N TYR A 127 32.70 -12.99 -34.19
CA TYR A 127 33.34 -12.52 -35.40
C TYR A 127 34.43 -13.53 -35.74
N GLU A 128 34.21 -14.34 -36.77
CA GLU A 128 35.27 -15.14 -37.37
C GLU A 128 36.34 -14.16 -37.84
N VAL A 129 37.39 -14.01 -37.02
CA VAL A 129 38.62 -13.37 -37.44
C VAL A 129 39.17 -14.24 -38.56
N LYS A 130 38.96 -13.77 -39.79
CA LYS A 130 39.50 -14.31 -41.03
C LYS A 130 41.03 -14.28 -40.92
N HIS A 131 41.61 -15.34 -40.37
CA HIS A 131 43.05 -15.56 -40.48
C HIS A 131 43.35 -15.90 -41.94
N GLU A 132 43.95 -14.93 -42.64
CA GLU A 132 44.57 -15.13 -43.94
C GLU A 132 45.64 -16.21 -43.83
N ALA A 133 45.31 -17.42 -44.29
CA ALA A 133 46.26 -18.50 -44.46
C ALA A 133 47.05 -18.26 -45.75
N ALA A 134 48.33 -17.89 -45.61
CA ALA A 134 49.30 -17.96 -46.70
C ALA A 134 49.62 -19.45 -47.03
N PRO A 135 49.98 -19.77 -48.29
CA PRO A 135 49.75 -21.09 -48.87
C PRO A 135 50.94 -22.04 -48.66
N GLU A 136 50.67 -23.27 -48.22
CA GLU A 136 51.64 -24.36 -48.31
C GLU A 136 51.22 -25.41 -49.35
N ALA A 137 52.21 -25.80 -50.15
CA ALA A 137 52.12 -26.50 -51.42
C ALA A 137 51.67 -27.98 -51.33
N PRO A 138 51.23 -28.59 -52.45
CA PRO A 138 50.57 -29.89 -52.42
C PRO A 138 51.52 -31.08 -52.64
N LYS A 139 51.02 -32.26 -52.19
CA LYS A 139 51.35 -33.66 -52.55
C LYS A 139 52.38 -34.38 -51.66
N LYS A 140 51.96 -35.52 -51.09
CA LYS A 140 52.13 -36.85 -51.73
C LYS A 140 51.41 -38.00 -50.98
N ARG A 141 50.86 -38.89 -51.81
CA ARG A 141 50.31 -40.25 -51.60
C ARG A 141 51.08 -41.15 -50.62
N GLY A 142 50.33 -41.99 -49.90
CA GLY A 142 50.76 -43.31 -49.40
C GLY A 142 49.77 -43.85 -48.35
N ARG A 143 48.71 -44.59 -48.71
CA ARG A 143 48.60 -46.07 -48.90
C ARG A 143 48.67 -46.92 -47.61
N LYS A 144 47.53 -47.60 -47.34
CA LYS A 144 47.30 -48.85 -46.55
C LYS A 144 47.48 -48.71 -45.02
N LYS A 145 46.69 -49.36 -44.15
CA LYS A 145 46.02 -50.68 -44.21
C LYS A 145 44.93 -50.77 -43.12
N LYS A 146 43.85 -51.51 -43.39
CA LYS A 146 42.83 -52.00 -42.44
C LYS A 146 43.41 -53.08 -41.52
N THR A 147 43.04 -53.05 -40.22
CA THR A 147 42.91 -54.20 -39.31
C THR A 147 41.96 -53.74 -38.18
N VAL A 148 40.69 -54.17 -38.21
CA VAL A 148 40.05 -55.17 -37.30
C VAL A 148 40.25 -54.83 -35.83
#